data_AF-A0A1M6YG86-F1
#
_entry.id   AF-A0A1M6YG86-F1
#
_cell.length_a   1.000
_cell.length_b   1.000
_cell.length_c   1.000
_cell.angle_alpha   90.00
_cell.angle_beta   90.00
_cell.angle_gamma   90.00
#
_symmetry.space_group_name_H-M   'P 1'
#
loop_
_entity.id
_entity.type
_entity.pdbx_description
1 polymer ?
#
loop_
_entity_poly.entity_id
_entity_poly.type
_entity_poly.pdbx_seq_one_letter_code
_entity_poly.pdbx_strand_id
1 'polypeptide(L)'
;MQEIRYNIYNDVALKILNNEVTLKRIKIKFEDELSKSVLKENTSSPLAWAQHAHANNLWYPITIFNNNKPEVYISYGSEYIVVSFLDKRLFEIMSLTYKKVDENRLFLMKIYLREYNGIAQKPLQDLKNDKKILFTEDGSLTVTTNEFIRNETVTVVEDIVESAEKVNVSHNWIEAPAFGNYDSLCEYNKILKKGDLLQKI
;
A
#
# COMPACT_ATOMS: atom_id res chain seq x y z
N MET A 1 3.61 -15.74 -15.00
CA MET A 1 3.04 -14.63 -15.79
C MET A 1 2.39 -13.66 -14.81
N GLN A 2 2.70 -12.36 -14.94
CA GLN A 2 2.15 -11.31 -14.10
C GLN A 2 0.81 -10.85 -14.71
N GLU A 3 -0.22 -10.73 -13.89
CA GLU A 3 -1.57 -10.33 -14.32
C GLU A 3 -2.05 -9.19 -13.42
N ILE A 4 -2.63 -8.15 -14.02
CA ILE A 4 -3.21 -7.01 -13.30
C ILE A 4 -4.72 -7.14 -13.31
N ARG A 5 -5.33 -7.05 -12.13
CA ARG A 5 -6.78 -6.96 -11.96
C ARG A 5 -7.13 -5.71 -11.16
N TYR A 6 -8.37 -5.23 -11.28
CA TYR A 6 -8.83 -4.00 -10.61
C TYR A 6 -9.80 -4.32 -9.48
N ASN A 7 -9.50 -5.39 -8.75
CA ASN A 7 -10.32 -5.90 -7.66
C ASN A 7 -9.81 -5.40 -6.31
N ILE A 8 -10.74 -5.21 -5.36
CA ILE A 8 -10.40 -4.78 -4.01
C ILE A 8 -9.80 -5.94 -3.22
N TYR A 9 -8.63 -5.74 -2.62
CA TYR A 9 -8.15 -6.57 -1.52
C TYR A 9 -8.87 -6.16 -0.22
N ASN A 10 -9.46 -7.14 0.48
CA ASN A 10 -10.05 -6.96 1.79
C ASN A 10 -9.14 -7.62 2.83
N ASP A 11 -8.52 -6.79 3.65
CA ASP A 11 -7.54 -7.13 4.69
C ASP A 11 -8.15 -7.80 5.91
N VAL A 12 -9.40 -7.51 6.24
CA VAL A 12 -10.13 -8.18 7.32
C VAL A 12 -10.53 -9.60 6.93
N ALA A 13 -11.05 -9.77 5.71
CA ALA A 13 -11.51 -11.05 5.19
C ALA A 13 -10.40 -11.85 4.50
N LEU A 14 -9.19 -11.29 4.38
CA LEU A 14 -8.03 -11.88 3.73
C LEU A 14 -8.38 -12.49 2.37
N LYS A 15 -8.93 -11.67 1.48
CA LYS A 15 -9.32 -12.11 0.12
C LYS A 15 -9.38 -10.97 -0.87
N ILE A 16 -9.20 -11.32 -2.14
CA ILE A 16 -9.52 -10.44 -3.27
C ILE A 16 -11.02 -10.58 -3.57
N LEU A 17 -11.73 -9.44 -3.56
CA LEU A 17 -13.17 -9.41 -3.82
C LEU A 17 -13.45 -9.63 -5.31
N ASN A 18 -14.54 -10.33 -5.61
CA ASN A 18 -14.98 -10.49 -7.00
C ASN A 18 -15.45 -9.15 -7.60
N ASN A 19 -15.74 -9.15 -8.91
CA ASN A 19 -16.11 -7.94 -9.65
C ASN A 19 -17.39 -7.30 -9.10
N GLU A 20 -18.42 -8.09 -8.80
CA GLU A 20 -19.70 -7.58 -8.29
C GLU A 20 -19.54 -6.82 -6.97
N VAL A 21 -18.87 -7.45 -6.00
CA VAL A 21 -18.65 -6.85 -4.67
C VAL A 21 -17.71 -5.65 -4.77
N THR A 22 -16.70 -5.71 -5.64
CA THR A 22 -15.80 -4.57 -5.90
C THR A 22 -16.58 -3.37 -6.42
N LEU A 23 -17.40 -3.55 -7.47
CA LEU A 23 -18.20 -2.50 -8.06
C LEU A 23 -19.25 -1.94 -7.10
N LYS A 24 -19.87 -2.80 -6.29
CA LYS A 24 -20.81 -2.36 -5.24
C LYS A 24 -20.11 -1.42 -4.25
N ARG A 25 -18.90 -1.77 -3.79
CA ARG A 25 -18.12 -0.92 -2.87
C ARG A 25 -17.68 0.40 -3.49
N ILE A 26 -17.28 0.38 -4.76
CA ILE A 26 -16.95 1.61 -5.51
C ILE A 26 -18.16 2.54 -5.58
N LYS A 27 -19.34 2.02 -5.95
CA LYS A 27 -20.57 2.82 -6.03
C LYS A 27 -20.91 3.47 -4.69
N ILE A 28 -20.91 2.69 -3.60
CA ILE A 28 -21.17 3.20 -2.25
C ILE A 28 -20.16 4.28 -1.86
N LYS A 29 -18.87 4.09 -2.21
CA LYS A 29 -17.84 5.07 -1.88
C LYS A 29 -18.06 6.43 -2.53
N PHE A 30 -18.64 6.47 -3.73
CA PHE A 30 -18.74 7.68 -4.56
C PHE A 30 -20.17 8.16 -4.81
N GLU A 31 -21.18 7.57 -4.16
CA GLU A 31 -22.59 7.91 -4.39
C GLU A 31 -22.96 9.35 -4.00
N ASP A 32 -22.22 9.92 -3.06
CA ASP A 32 -22.38 11.31 -2.60
C ASP A 32 -21.46 12.30 -3.35
N GLU A 33 -20.42 11.80 -4.03
CA GLU A 33 -19.42 12.62 -4.73
C GLU A 33 -19.71 12.74 -6.24
N LEU A 34 -20.33 11.72 -6.83
CA LEU A 34 -20.56 11.63 -8.28
C LEU A 34 -22.03 11.41 -8.61
N SER A 35 -22.45 11.94 -9.76
CA SER A 35 -23.81 11.71 -10.25
C SER A 35 -24.07 10.23 -10.57
N LYS A 36 -25.32 9.80 -10.42
CA LYS A 36 -25.76 8.43 -10.74
C LYS A 36 -25.47 8.02 -12.18
N SER A 37 -25.51 8.96 -13.14
CA SER A 37 -25.20 8.68 -14.55
C SER A 37 -23.71 8.35 -14.73
N VAL A 38 -22.81 9.17 -14.16
CA VAL A 38 -21.35 8.93 -14.20
C VAL A 38 -21.02 7.58 -13.59
N LEU A 39 -21.57 7.28 -12.41
CA LEU A 39 -21.35 5.98 -11.76
C LEU A 39 -21.87 4.84 -12.64
N LYS A 40 -23.07 4.93 -13.20
CA LYS A 40 -23.64 3.87 -14.05
C LYS A 40 -22.80 3.62 -15.31
N GLU A 41 -22.32 4.68 -15.96
CA GLU A 41 -21.52 4.60 -17.19
C GLU A 41 -20.16 3.95 -16.95
N ASN A 42 -19.49 4.31 -15.84
CA ASN A 42 -18.10 3.94 -15.59
C ASN A 42 -17.93 2.72 -14.69
N THR A 43 -19.00 2.12 -14.16
CA THR A 43 -18.95 0.93 -13.30
C THR A 43 -19.49 -0.35 -13.95
N SER A 44 -19.36 -0.45 -15.28
CA SER A 44 -19.68 -1.66 -16.05
C SER A 44 -18.73 -2.83 -15.74
N SER A 45 -17.47 -2.52 -15.41
CA SER A 45 -16.46 -3.46 -14.94
C SER A 45 -15.45 -2.74 -14.03
N PRO A 46 -14.69 -3.45 -13.18
CA PRO A 46 -13.66 -2.80 -12.37
C PRO A 46 -12.56 -2.12 -13.21
N LEU A 47 -12.24 -2.66 -14.39
CA LEU A 47 -11.31 -2.03 -15.34
C LEU A 47 -11.84 -0.68 -15.85
N ALA A 48 -13.11 -0.64 -16.26
CA ALA A 48 -13.74 0.60 -16.75
C ALA A 48 -13.73 1.68 -15.66
N TRP A 49 -14.01 1.30 -14.41
CA TRP A 49 -13.90 2.22 -13.28
C TRP A 49 -12.47 2.70 -13.10
N ALA A 50 -11.49 1.79 -13.11
CA ALA A 50 -10.10 2.16 -12.89
C ALA A 50 -9.57 3.12 -13.96
N GLN A 51 -9.96 2.94 -15.24
CA GLN A 51 -9.62 3.87 -16.32
C GLN A 51 -10.22 5.26 -16.09
N HIS A 52 -11.52 5.32 -15.78
CA HIS A 52 -12.20 6.59 -15.47
C HIS A 52 -11.58 7.26 -14.25
N ALA A 53 -11.36 6.51 -13.18
CA ALA A 53 -10.83 7.01 -11.93
C ALA A 53 -9.40 7.54 -12.09
N HIS A 54 -8.55 6.84 -12.84
CA HIS A 54 -7.21 7.32 -13.15
C HIS A 54 -7.22 8.66 -13.88
N ALA A 55 -8.05 8.80 -14.91
CA ALA A 55 -8.16 10.03 -15.70
C ALA A 55 -8.73 11.23 -14.91
N ASN A 56 -9.45 10.97 -13.81
CA ASN A 56 -10.12 11.99 -13.01
C ASN A 56 -9.54 12.13 -11.59
N ASN A 57 -8.34 11.57 -11.35
CA ASN A 57 -7.69 11.55 -10.04
C ASN A 57 -8.58 11.02 -8.89
N LEU A 58 -9.43 10.04 -9.18
CA LEU A 58 -10.29 9.37 -8.20
C LEU A 58 -9.63 8.08 -7.70
N TRP A 59 -10.15 7.56 -6.59
CA TRP A 59 -9.66 6.31 -6.02
C TRP A 59 -10.03 5.08 -6.87
N TYR A 60 -9.06 4.18 -7.07
CA TYR A 60 -9.31 2.84 -7.61
C TYR A 60 -8.34 1.78 -7.07
N PRO A 61 -8.78 0.51 -6.99
CA PRO A 61 -7.95 -0.60 -6.55
C PRO A 61 -7.20 -1.25 -7.73
N ILE A 62 -6.00 -1.74 -7.47
CA ILE A 62 -5.22 -2.58 -8.37
C ILE A 62 -4.73 -3.78 -7.56
N THR A 63 -4.79 -4.98 -8.13
CA THR A 63 -4.18 -6.18 -7.56
C THR A 63 -3.31 -6.82 -8.64
N ILE A 64 -2.04 -7.01 -8.32
CA ILE A 64 -1.04 -7.67 -9.17
C ILE A 64 -0.92 -9.12 -8.71
N PHE A 65 -1.11 -10.03 -9.66
CA PHE A 65 -1.00 -11.47 -9.48
C PHE A 65 0.26 -11.97 -10.14
N ASN A 66 0.92 -12.93 -9.50
CA ASN A 66 1.98 -13.74 -10.08
C ASN A 66 1.55 -15.20 -10.02
N ASN A 67 1.44 -15.86 -11.18
CA ASN A 67 0.98 -17.25 -11.28
C ASN A 67 -0.34 -17.49 -10.53
N ASN A 68 -1.33 -16.61 -10.75
CA ASN A 68 -2.65 -16.60 -10.11
C ASN A 68 -2.68 -16.39 -8.59
N LYS A 69 -1.56 -15.99 -7.97
CA LYS A 69 -1.51 -15.61 -6.56
C LYS A 69 -1.36 -14.10 -6.45
N PRO A 70 -2.22 -13.40 -5.69
CA PRO A 70 -2.07 -11.97 -5.49
C PRO A 70 -0.82 -11.73 -4.63
N GLU A 71 0.08 -10.88 -5.11
CA GLU A 71 1.33 -10.54 -4.42
C GLU A 71 1.38 -9.07 -4.00
N VAL A 72 0.74 -8.19 -4.78
CA VAL A 72 0.71 -6.75 -4.49
C VAL A 72 -0.71 -6.23 -4.65
N TYR A 73 -1.14 -5.43 -3.70
CA TYR A 73 -2.34 -4.62 -3.78
C TYR A 73 -1.94 -3.15 -3.80
N ILE A 74 -2.50 -2.36 -4.71
CA ILE A 74 -2.28 -0.93 -4.78
C ILE A 74 -3.63 -0.22 -4.63
N SER A 75 -3.72 0.60 -3.60
CA SER A 75 -4.81 1.55 -3.41
C SER A 75 -4.38 2.88 -4.01
N TYR A 76 -4.80 3.15 -5.24
CA TYR A 76 -4.45 4.37 -5.96
C TYR A 76 -5.47 5.46 -5.63
N GLY A 77 -5.14 6.39 -4.74
CA GLY A 77 -6.01 7.49 -4.29
C GLY A 77 -5.67 8.84 -4.92
N SER A 78 -6.48 9.86 -4.64
CA SER A 78 -6.32 11.24 -5.14
C SER A 78 -5.11 11.96 -4.54
N GLU A 79 -4.80 11.67 -3.28
CA GLU A 79 -3.71 12.29 -2.48
C GLU A 79 -2.55 11.32 -2.23
N TYR A 80 -2.89 10.04 -2.02
CA TYR A 80 -1.93 9.01 -1.64
C TYR A 80 -2.10 7.76 -2.48
N ILE A 81 -0.98 7.10 -2.76
CA ILE A 81 -0.94 5.76 -3.33
C ILE A 81 -0.30 4.84 -2.30
N VAL A 82 -1.02 3.78 -1.92
CA VAL A 82 -0.53 2.79 -0.96
C VAL A 82 -0.30 1.48 -1.70
N VAL A 83 0.93 0.97 -1.64
CA VAL A 83 1.35 -0.31 -2.22
C VAL A 83 1.55 -1.29 -1.07
N SER A 84 0.78 -2.36 -1.04
CA SER A 84 0.79 -3.40 -0.01
C SER A 84 1.32 -4.70 -0.61
N PHE A 85 2.42 -5.22 -0.09
CA PHE A 85 3.00 -6.50 -0.47
C PHE A 85 2.45 -7.59 0.46
N LEU A 86 1.96 -8.67 -0.14
CA LEU A 86 1.19 -9.70 0.54
C LEU A 86 1.97 -11.02 0.60
N ASP A 87 1.89 -11.72 1.73
CA ASP A 87 2.37 -13.10 1.84
C ASP A 87 1.34 -14.10 1.27
N LYS A 88 1.65 -15.40 1.35
CA LYS A 88 0.76 -16.48 0.86
C LYS A 88 -0.57 -16.58 1.61
N ARG A 89 -0.67 -15.99 2.81
CA ARG A 89 -1.88 -15.90 3.64
C ARG A 89 -2.62 -14.58 3.42
N LEU A 90 -2.13 -13.76 2.49
CA LEU A 90 -2.57 -12.40 2.22
C LEU A 90 -2.32 -11.44 3.38
N PHE A 91 -1.35 -11.71 4.24
CA PHE A 91 -0.95 -10.75 5.26
C PHE A 91 -0.04 -9.70 4.63
N GLU A 92 -0.27 -8.42 4.93
CA GLU A 92 0.59 -7.35 4.47
C GLU A 92 1.93 -7.39 5.22
N ILE A 93 2.98 -7.84 4.55
CA ILE A 93 4.35 -7.92 5.09
C ILE A 93 5.13 -6.62 4.92
N MET A 94 4.73 -5.80 3.93
CA MET A 94 5.31 -4.49 3.70
C MET A 94 4.29 -3.59 3.05
N SER A 95 4.32 -2.30 3.37
CA SER A 95 3.62 -1.29 2.58
C SER A 95 4.45 -0.05 2.34
N LEU A 96 4.28 0.54 1.15
CA LEU A 96 4.86 1.80 0.73
C LEU A 96 3.72 2.80 0.58
N THR A 97 3.86 4.00 1.15
CA THR A 97 2.89 5.08 0.96
C THR A 97 3.56 6.24 0.26
N TYR A 98 3.10 6.49 -0.95
CA TYR A 98 3.49 7.63 -1.76
C TYR A 98 2.48 8.75 -1.57
N LYS A 99 2.97 9.97 -1.32
CA LYS A 99 2.20 11.21 -1.38
C LYS A 99 2.31 11.77 -2.80
N LYS A 100 1.18 12.16 -3.39
CA LYS A 100 1.16 12.97 -4.62
C LYS A 100 1.55 14.40 -4.26
N VAL A 101 2.67 14.86 -4.81
CA VAL A 101 3.16 16.22 -4.57
C VAL A 101 2.65 17.17 -5.65
N ASP A 102 2.54 16.67 -6.88
CA ASP A 102 1.84 17.30 -8.00
C ASP A 102 1.33 16.21 -8.97
N GLU A 103 0.82 16.63 -10.13
CA GLU A 103 0.26 15.74 -11.15
C GLU A 103 1.24 14.66 -11.64
N ASN A 104 2.54 14.93 -11.59
CA ASN A 104 3.56 14.08 -12.21
C ASN A 104 4.54 13.49 -11.19
N ARG A 105 4.55 13.94 -9.94
CA ARG A 105 5.56 13.53 -8.93
C ARG A 105 4.94 12.93 -7.69
N LEU A 106 5.52 11.79 -7.31
CA LEU A 106 5.22 11.07 -6.09
C LEU A 106 6.43 11.13 -5.15
N PHE A 107 6.16 11.29 -3.86
CA PHE A 107 7.17 11.18 -2.81
C PHE A 107 6.84 9.99 -1.90
N LEU A 108 7.76 9.03 -1.80
CA LEU A 108 7.66 7.95 -0.83
C LEU A 108 7.88 8.51 0.58
N MET A 109 6.80 8.72 1.30
CA MET A 109 6.84 9.30 2.63
C MET A 109 6.87 8.26 3.74
N LYS A 110 6.40 7.03 3.49
CA LYS A 110 6.28 6.03 4.57
C LYS A 110 6.50 4.62 4.04
N ILE A 111 7.25 3.85 4.82
CA ILE A 111 7.42 2.40 4.66
C ILE A 111 6.94 1.74 5.95
N TYR A 112 6.16 0.69 5.82
CA TYR A 112 5.80 -0.20 6.92
C TYR A 112 6.34 -1.59 6.61
N LEU A 113 6.99 -2.23 7.59
CA LEU A 113 7.51 -3.59 7.51
C LEU A 113 6.89 -4.39 8.65
N ARG A 114 6.39 -5.60 8.37
CA ARG A 114 5.79 -6.48 9.37
C ARG A 114 6.42 -7.85 9.33
N GLU A 115 6.75 -8.34 10.52
CA GLU A 115 7.18 -9.72 10.75
C GLU A 115 6.08 -10.46 11.51
N TYR A 116 5.78 -11.68 11.06
CA TYR A 116 4.74 -12.52 11.61
C TYR A 116 5.33 -13.83 12.13
N ASN A 117 4.74 -14.39 13.19
CA ASN A 117 5.18 -15.67 13.77
C ASN A 117 4.90 -16.87 12.85
N GLY A 118 3.93 -16.76 11.94
CA GLY A 118 3.56 -17.84 11.03
C GLY A 118 2.59 -18.86 11.64
N ILE A 119 2.00 -18.56 12.80
CA ILE A 119 1.24 -19.52 13.61
C ILE A 119 -0.26 -19.23 13.55
N ALA A 120 -0.65 -17.97 13.66
CA ALA A 120 -2.05 -17.56 13.72
C ALA A 120 -2.65 -17.25 12.33
N GLN A 121 -3.98 -17.39 12.26
CA GLN A 121 -4.77 -17.16 11.03
C GLN A 121 -5.23 -15.69 10.87
N LYS A 122 -4.93 -14.83 11.84
CA LYS A 122 -5.29 -13.40 11.81
C LYS A 122 -4.03 -12.53 11.92
N PRO A 123 -3.87 -11.50 11.08
CA PRO A 123 -2.64 -10.69 11.05
C PRO A 123 -2.28 -10.10 12.42
N LEU A 124 -3.23 -9.46 13.10
CA LEU A 124 -2.98 -8.82 14.40
C LEU A 124 -2.65 -9.80 15.53
N GLN A 125 -3.03 -11.06 15.40
CA GLN A 125 -2.70 -12.09 16.39
C GLN A 125 -1.34 -12.73 16.09
N ASP A 126 -0.93 -12.73 14.82
CA ASP A 126 0.33 -13.31 14.37
C ASP A 126 1.49 -12.31 14.33
N LEU A 127 1.19 -11.01 14.38
CA LEU A 127 2.18 -9.94 14.33
C LEU A 127 3.16 -10.08 15.50
N LYS A 128 4.44 -10.18 15.14
CA LYS A 128 5.59 -10.33 16.04
C LYS A 128 6.32 -9.01 16.19
N ASN A 129 6.70 -8.42 15.06
CA ASN A 129 7.37 -7.13 15.01
C ASN A 129 6.77 -6.28 13.90
N ASP A 130 6.80 -4.96 14.08
CA ASP A 130 6.72 -4.06 12.96
C ASP A 130 7.70 -2.89 13.04
N LYS A 131 7.98 -2.32 11.88
CA LYS A 131 8.86 -1.17 11.72
C LYS A 131 8.19 -0.19 10.76
N LYS A 132 7.99 1.04 11.23
CA LYS A 132 7.49 2.16 10.44
C LYS A 132 8.64 3.14 10.22
N ILE A 133 8.89 3.46 8.97
CA ILE A 133 9.89 4.45 8.55
C ILE A 133 9.13 5.60 7.91
N LEU A 134 9.28 6.81 8.44
CA LEU A 134 8.61 8.01 7.95
C LEU A 134 9.68 8.99 7.45
N PHE A 135 9.55 9.40 6.20
CA PHE A 135 10.36 10.42 5.55
C PHE A 135 9.53 11.68 5.33
N THR A 136 10.17 12.83 5.43
CA THR A 136 9.65 14.10 4.94
C THR A 136 10.45 14.58 3.73
N GLU A 137 9.84 15.44 2.92
CA GLU A 137 10.45 15.99 1.69
C GLU A 137 11.74 16.78 1.98
N ASP A 138 11.90 17.32 3.19
CA ASP A 138 13.08 18.06 3.65
C ASP A 138 14.20 17.15 4.22
N GLY A 139 14.02 15.83 4.16
CA GLY A 139 15.00 14.85 4.62
C GLY A 139 14.94 14.52 6.11
N SER A 140 13.90 14.91 6.84
CA SER A 140 13.67 14.38 8.20
C SER A 140 13.27 12.91 8.14
N LEU A 141 13.64 12.17 9.18
CA LEU A 141 13.41 10.75 9.28
C LEU A 141 13.04 10.35 10.70
N THR A 142 11.96 9.59 10.82
CA THR A 142 11.54 8.91 12.05
C THR A 142 11.40 7.42 11.79
N VAL A 143 11.98 6.59 12.65
CA VAL A 143 11.82 5.15 12.68
C VAL A 143 11.13 4.76 13.97
N THR A 144 9.98 4.11 13.87
CA THR A 144 9.28 3.48 14.99
C THR A 144 9.39 1.98 14.83
N THR A 145 9.82 1.27 15.87
CA THR A 145 9.81 -0.20 15.92
C THR A 145 8.95 -0.68 17.08
N ASN A 146 8.08 -1.65 16.82
CA ASN A 146 7.27 -2.30 17.83
C ASN A 146 7.59 -3.79 17.89
N GLU A 147 7.80 -4.30 19.09
CA GLU A 147 7.80 -5.74 19.39
C GLU A 147 6.51 -6.11 20.15
N PHE A 148 5.84 -7.16 19.70
CA PHE A 148 4.60 -7.67 20.26
C PHE A 148 4.85 -8.95 21.06
N ILE A 149 4.87 -8.82 22.38
CA ILE A 149 5.08 -9.94 23.31
C ILE A 149 3.71 -10.47 23.74
N ARG A 150 3.44 -11.74 23.45
CA ARG A 150 2.14 -12.38 23.69
C ARG A 150 2.26 -13.46 24.76
N ASN A 151 1.91 -13.09 25.99
CA ASN A 151 1.75 -14.02 27.11
C ASN A 151 0.24 -14.12 27.45
N GLU A 152 -0.15 -14.06 28.73
CA GLU A 152 -1.57 -13.97 29.14
C GLU A 152 -2.25 -12.69 28.62
N THR A 153 -1.46 -11.62 28.45
CA THR A 153 -1.86 -10.36 27.80
C THR A 153 -0.87 -10.01 26.69
N VAL A 154 -1.24 -9.03 25.85
CA VAL A 154 -0.36 -8.50 24.81
C VAL A 154 0.35 -7.27 25.36
N THR A 155 1.68 -7.31 25.36
CA THR A 155 2.52 -6.16 25.67
C THR A 155 3.18 -5.66 24.38
N VAL A 156 3.22 -4.35 24.19
CA VAL A 156 3.91 -3.71 23.06
C VAL A 156 5.11 -2.94 23.61
N VAL A 157 6.29 -3.27 23.10
CA VAL A 157 7.52 -2.52 23.37
C VAL A 157 7.78 -1.65 22.15
N GLU A 158 7.69 -0.33 22.33
CA GLU A 158 7.89 0.66 21.28
C GLU A 158 9.26 1.34 21.47
N ASP A 159 10.00 1.48 20.38
CA ASP A 159 11.20 2.31 20.28
C ASP A 159 11.04 3.29 19.11
N ILE A 160 11.42 4.56 19.35
CA ILE A 160 11.31 5.63 18.37
C ILE A 160 12.67 6.32 18.25
N VAL A 161 13.19 6.32 17.04
CA VAL A 161 14.45 6.98 16.68
C VAL A 161 14.18 8.05 15.64
N GLU A 162 14.57 9.28 15.97
CA GLU A 162 14.62 10.39 15.01
C GLU A 162 16.05 10.62 14.56
N SER A 163 16.26 10.84 13.27
CA SER A 163 17.58 11.18 12.74
C SER A 163 17.98 12.59 13.20
N ALA A 164 19.17 12.72 13.78
CA ALA A 164 19.71 14.02 14.18
C ALA A 164 20.08 14.89 12.96
N GLU A 165 20.44 14.26 11.85
CA GLU A 165 20.80 14.91 10.59
C GLU A 165 19.77 14.62 9.49
N LYS A 166 19.73 15.47 8.47
CA LYS A 166 18.89 15.23 7.28
C LYS A 166 19.45 14.07 6.47
N VAL A 167 18.58 13.15 6.07
CA VAL A 167 18.93 12.04 5.18
C VAL A 167 18.69 12.42 3.72
N ASN A 168 19.45 11.82 2.81
CA ASN A 168 19.26 12.01 1.37
C ASN A 168 17.98 11.29 0.91
N VAL A 169 16.92 12.05 0.61
CA VAL A 169 15.64 11.50 0.13
C VAL A 169 15.46 11.58 -1.39
N SER A 170 16.52 11.84 -2.16
CA SER A 170 16.42 11.94 -3.62
C SER A 170 15.85 10.68 -4.29
N HIS A 171 16.09 9.50 -3.71
CA HIS A 171 15.55 8.22 -4.20
C HIS A 171 14.09 7.96 -3.80
N ASN A 172 13.48 8.81 -2.98
CA ASN A 172 12.06 8.69 -2.62
C ASN A 172 11.14 9.36 -3.66
N TRP A 173 11.72 10.09 -4.60
CA TRP A 173 10.98 10.75 -5.67
C TRP A 173 10.87 9.84 -6.89
N ILE A 174 9.64 9.63 -7.36
CA ILE A 174 9.35 8.92 -8.61
C ILE A 174 8.30 9.68 -9.41
N GLU A 175 8.24 9.40 -10.71
CA GLU A 175 7.15 9.88 -11.56
C GLU A 175 5.85 9.12 -11.27
N ALA A 176 4.72 9.82 -11.39
CA ALA A 176 3.41 9.19 -11.33
C ALA A 176 3.26 8.20 -12.50
N PRO A 177 2.88 6.94 -12.24
CA PRO A 177 2.80 5.93 -13.29
C PRO A 177 1.63 6.18 -14.24
N ALA A 178 1.82 5.87 -15.51
CA ALA A 178 0.72 5.77 -16.47
C ALA A 178 -0.22 4.61 -16.10
N PHE A 179 -1.50 4.73 -16.48
CA PHE A 179 -2.48 3.66 -16.27
C PHE A 179 -1.99 2.32 -16.83
N GLY A 180 -2.03 1.28 -16.00
CA GLY A 180 -1.62 -0.08 -16.37
C GLY A 180 -0.12 -0.35 -16.28
N ASN A 181 0.72 0.67 -16.04
CA ASN A 181 2.16 0.50 -15.83
C ASN A 181 2.55 0.89 -14.40
N TYR A 182 2.38 -0.05 -13.47
CA TYR A 182 2.55 0.19 -12.03
C TYR A 182 3.90 -0.29 -11.47
N ASP A 183 4.82 -0.74 -12.33
CA ASP A 183 6.06 -1.40 -11.88
C ASP A 183 6.93 -0.46 -11.03
N SER A 184 6.99 0.82 -11.37
CA SER A 184 7.76 1.84 -10.61
C SER A 184 7.32 1.98 -9.15
N LEU A 185 6.05 1.74 -8.85
CA LEU A 185 5.51 1.75 -7.48
C LEU A 185 5.99 0.55 -6.65
N CYS A 186 6.44 -0.52 -7.31
CA CYS A 186 6.80 -1.78 -6.68
C CYS A 186 8.31 -1.94 -6.46
N GLU A 187 9.16 -1.04 -6.95
CA GLU A 187 10.62 -1.16 -6.92
C GLU A 187 11.27 -0.80 -5.57
N TYR A 188 10.77 -1.35 -4.45
CA TYR A 188 11.25 -1.03 -3.11
C TYR A 188 12.76 -1.30 -2.89
N ASN A 189 13.34 -2.27 -3.61
CA ASN A 189 14.76 -2.59 -3.52
C ASN A 189 15.68 -1.45 -3.98
N LYS A 190 15.18 -0.51 -4.81
CA LYS A 190 15.94 0.67 -5.23
C LYS A 190 15.92 1.79 -4.19
N ILE A 191 14.96 1.73 -3.28
CA ILE A 191 14.69 2.74 -2.25
C ILE A 191 15.34 2.31 -0.93
N LEU A 192 15.25 1.03 -0.58
CA LEU A 192 15.88 0.44 0.59
C LEU A 192 17.32 0.02 0.29
N LYS A 193 18.20 0.98 -0.02
CA LYS A 193 19.62 0.69 -0.29
C LYS A 193 20.36 0.34 1.00
N LYS A 194 21.39 -0.49 0.84
CA LYS A 194 22.27 -0.95 1.93
C LYS A 194 23.08 0.24 2.49
N GLY A 195 22.62 0.79 3.61
CA GLY A 195 23.21 1.99 4.24
C GLY A 195 22.15 2.86 4.92
N ASP A 196 20.93 2.85 4.41
CA ASP A 196 19.85 3.76 4.84
C ASP A 196 18.99 3.15 5.95
N LEU A 197 19.61 2.81 7.10
CA LEU A 197 18.93 2.37 8.34
C LEU A 197 18.39 0.93 8.40
N LEU A 198 18.67 0.09 7.41
CA LEU A 198 18.44 -1.37 7.51
C LEU A 198 19.62 -2.15 8.11
N GLN A 199 20.73 -1.49 8.48
CA GLN A 199 21.93 -2.18 8.99
C GLN A 199 21.80 -2.72 10.44
N LYS A 200 20.69 -2.44 11.12
CA LYS A 200 20.35 -3.06 12.42
C LYS A 200 19.12 -3.98 12.27
N ILE A 201 19.18 -4.91 11.32
CA ILE A 201 18.33 -6.11 11.25
C ILE A 201 19.24 -7.30 11.53
#